data_AF-A0A0T9TM65-F1
#
_entry.id   AF-A0A0T9TM65-F1
#
_cell.length_a   1.000
_cell.length_b   1.000
_cell.length_c   1.000
_cell.angle_alpha   90.00
_cell.angle_beta   90.00
_cell.angle_gamma   90.00
#
_symmetry.space_group_name_H-M   'P 1'
#
loop_
_entity.id
_entity.type
_entity.pdbx_description
1 polymer ?
#
loop_
_entity_poly.entity_id
_entity_poly.type
_entity_poly.pdbx_seq_one_letter_code
_entity_poly.pdbx_strand_id
1 'polypeptide(L)'
;MASKHKITAYISDSTTYEWAKNTATERDLTKSGFLESLIKQEMQLGRSRSKLRPALTIYDTYHPPVQMLTYSGNYIIGSSIPNSSPVLDVGNLIGMITDGVNMGIHNDFHEKALGHYIRRPQGVFDVVFLKTFFEGRVYEDPHVNSVNVSYNVIYLPLIITQEVWDEYGGCCDFFSIRYLRQTDIVRSEWKRSLSGKYTGIMPLFERMKYSNDVGGFFIPVYQTPKKLEDRLEGTDLGKKRSFGNNFFMGVGPTYKKERFCLKGSDLLRNVY
;
A
#
# COMPACT_ATOMS: atom_id res chain seq x y z
N MET A 1 -24.24 -2.27 32.16
CA MET A 1 -24.98 -2.70 30.96
C MET A 1 -23.96 -3.04 29.87
N ALA A 2 -23.72 -4.32 29.62
CA ALA A 2 -22.83 -4.78 28.55
C ALA A 2 -23.64 -4.85 27.25
N SER A 3 -23.51 -3.86 26.37
CA SER A 3 -23.99 -4.03 25.00
C SER A 3 -23.19 -5.17 24.35
N LYS A 4 -23.86 -6.03 23.58
CA LYS A 4 -23.26 -7.17 22.86
C LYS A 4 -22.15 -6.78 21.86
N HIS A 5 -21.96 -5.48 21.62
CA HIS A 5 -21.03 -4.93 20.61
C HIS A 5 -20.18 -3.85 21.26
N LYS A 6 -18.89 -4.13 21.45
CA LYS A 6 -17.89 -3.15 21.88
C LYS A 6 -17.40 -2.41 20.64
N ILE A 7 -17.67 -1.10 20.57
CA ILE A 7 -17.18 -0.24 19.51
C ILE A 7 -15.95 0.51 20.05
N THR A 8 -14.81 0.39 19.37
CA THR A 8 -13.60 1.14 19.71
C THR A 8 -13.55 2.40 18.86
N ALA A 9 -13.56 3.57 19.50
CA ALA A 9 -13.40 4.86 18.84
C ALA A 9 -11.98 5.40 19.09
N TYR A 10 -11.31 5.85 18.03
CA TYR A 10 -9.99 6.48 18.13
C TYR A 10 -10.14 7.99 17.98
N ILE A 11 -9.69 8.74 18.99
CA ILE A 11 -9.61 10.20 18.93
C ILE A 11 -8.20 10.54 18.48
N SER A 12 -8.08 11.13 17.29
CA SER A 12 -6.79 11.32 16.61
C SER A 12 -5.92 12.44 17.18
N ASP A 13 -6.47 13.26 18.08
CA ASP A 13 -5.82 14.47 18.63
C ASP A 13 -5.88 14.44 20.16
N SER A 14 -4.74 14.71 20.80
CA SER A 14 -4.58 14.72 22.27
C SER A 14 -5.41 15.81 22.94
N THR A 15 -5.64 16.93 22.26
CA THR A 15 -6.42 18.06 22.77
C THR A 15 -7.89 17.69 22.88
N THR A 16 -8.46 17.12 21.81
CA THR A 16 -9.84 16.59 21.80
C THR A 16 -9.99 15.44 22.79
N TYR A 17 -8.98 14.59 22.93
CA TYR A 17 -9.00 13.51 23.91
C TYR A 17 -9.06 14.04 25.35
N GLU A 18 -8.20 14.99 25.73
CA GLU A 18 -8.21 15.57 27.07
C GLU A 18 -9.46 16.42 27.31
N TRP A 19 -9.93 17.17 26.31
CA TRP A 19 -11.22 17.87 26.37
C TRP A 19 -12.37 16.90 26.68
N ALA A 20 -12.50 15.82 25.91
CA ALA A 20 -13.57 14.84 26.09
C ALA A 20 -13.51 14.16 27.47
N LYS A 21 -12.31 13.91 27.99
CA LYS A 21 -12.08 13.36 29.32
C LYS A 21 -12.48 14.34 30.43
N ASN A 22 -12.11 15.61 30.30
CA ASN A 22 -12.43 16.64 31.29
C ASN A 22 -13.94 16.88 31.32
N THR A 23 -14.58 17.03 30.15
CA THR A 23 -16.03 17.22 30.05
C THR A 23 -16.82 16.00 30.53
N ALA A 24 -16.32 14.77 30.34
CA ALA A 24 -16.94 13.59 30.93
C ALA A 24 -16.96 13.67 32.47
N THR A 25 -15.84 14.10 33.05
CA THR A 25 -15.69 14.27 34.51
C THR A 25 -16.60 15.36 35.05
N GLU A 26 -16.69 16.51 34.38
CA GLU A 26 -17.59 17.62 34.73
C GLU A 26 -19.08 17.25 34.69
N ARG A 27 -19.43 16.22 33.93
CA ARG A 27 -20.81 15.73 33.76
C ARG A 27 -21.12 14.48 34.58
N ASP A 28 -20.24 14.06 35.48
CA ASP A 28 -20.35 12.82 36.25
C ASP A 28 -20.56 11.56 35.37
N LEU A 29 -19.90 11.54 34.20
CA LEU A 29 -19.95 10.42 33.25
C LEU A 29 -18.59 9.72 33.13
N THR A 30 -18.62 8.41 32.87
CA THR A 30 -17.41 7.72 32.39
C THR A 30 -17.05 8.21 30.99
N LYS A 31 -15.76 8.19 30.63
CA LYS A 31 -15.30 8.55 29.26
C LYS A 31 -16.09 7.83 28.17
N SER A 32 -16.31 6.52 28.35
CA SER A 32 -17.08 5.69 27.42
C SER A 32 -18.54 6.10 27.35
N GLY A 33 -19.16 6.40 28.50
CA GLY A 33 -20.54 6.90 28.56
C GLY A 33 -20.71 8.27 27.92
N PHE A 34 -19.72 9.17 28.08
CA PHE A 34 -19.72 10.47 27.44
C PHE A 34 -19.61 10.35 25.91
N LEU A 35 -18.67 9.53 25.40
CA LEU A 35 -18.55 9.26 23.96
C LEU A 35 -19.82 8.62 23.39
N GLU A 36 -20.40 7.65 24.09
CA GLU A 36 -21.68 7.05 23.71
C GLU A 36 -22.80 8.10 23.65
N SER A 37 -22.83 9.06 24.59
CA SER A 37 -23.81 10.16 24.59
C SER A 37 -23.65 11.08 23.38
N LEU A 38 -22.41 11.41 22.99
CA LEU A 38 -22.14 12.21 21.79
C LEU A 38 -22.57 11.48 20.52
N ILE A 39 -22.28 10.18 20.43
CA ILE A 39 -22.71 9.35 19.30
C ILE A 39 -24.25 9.32 19.23
N LYS A 40 -24.93 9.10 20.36
CA LYS A 40 -26.40 9.10 20.42
C LYS A 40 -27.00 10.45 20.03
N GLN A 41 -26.39 11.55 20.48
CA GLN A 41 -26.82 12.90 20.14
C GLN A 41 -26.65 13.16 18.63
N GLU A 42 -25.52 12.77 18.05
CA GLU A 42 -25.27 12.88 16.61
C GLU A 42 -26.23 11.98 15.81
N MET A 43 -26.53 10.77 16.29
CA MET A 43 -27.53 9.90 15.68
C MET A 43 -28.95 10.50 15.71
N GLN A 44 -29.30 11.21 16.78
CA GLN A 44 -30.60 11.91 16.89
C GLN A 44 -30.66 13.13 15.95
N LEU A 45 -29.58 13.91 15.87
CA LEU A 45 -29.45 15.02 14.92
C LEU A 45 -29.40 14.55 13.46
N GLY A 46 -28.83 13.37 13.21
CA GLY A 46 -28.78 12.74 11.88
C GLY A 46 -30.12 12.22 11.38
N ARG A 47 -31.15 12.09 12.24
CA ARG A 47 -32.53 11.76 11.81
C ARG A 47 -33.26 12.93 11.16
N SER A 48 -32.84 14.18 11.43
CA SER A 48 -33.47 15.39 10.86
C SER A 48 -32.72 15.97 9.66
N ARG A 49 -31.49 15.52 9.40
CA ARG A 49 -30.71 15.86 8.18
C ARG A 49 -30.76 14.70 7.20
N SER A 50 -30.70 15.00 5.89
CA SER A 50 -30.50 13.97 4.85
C SER A 50 -29.39 13.01 5.29
N LYS A 51 -29.66 11.69 5.32
CA LYS A 51 -28.79 10.66 5.89
C LYS A 51 -27.31 11.02 5.70
N LEU A 52 -26.61 11.37 6.78
CA LEU A 52 -25.16 11.58 6.76
C LEU A 52 -24.53 10.30 6.22
N ARG A 53 -24.10 10.33 4.95
CA ARG A 53 -23.40 9.22 4.35
C ARG A 53 -21.96 9.26 4.88
N PRO A 54 -21.43 8.16 5.42
CA PRO A 54 -20.03 8.13 5.83
C PRO A 54 -19.17 8.54 4.64
N ALA A 55 -18.24 9.47 4.87
CA ALA A 55 -17.37 9.93 3.80
C ALA A 55 -16.54 8.77 3.23
N LEU A 56 -16.11 7.84 4.11
CA LEU A 56 -15.33 6.67 3.78
C LEU A 56 -15.83 5.48 4.60
N THR A 57 -16.05 4.34 3.95
CA THR A 57 -16.29 3.07 4.64
C THR A 57 -14.97 2.33 4.78
N ILE A 58 -14.63 1.89 5.99
CA ILE A 58 -13.48 1.01 6.25
C ILE A 58 -14.04 -0.39 6.49
N TYR A 59 -13.68 -1.34 5.63
CA TYR A 59 -14.09 -2.73 5.71
C TYR A 59 -13.18 -3.54 6.64
N ASP A 60 -13.56 -4.80 6.89
CA ASP A 60 -12.74 -5.73 7.64
C ASP A 60 -11.36 -5.91 7.00
N THR A 61 -10.38 -6.29 7.80
CA THR A 61 -9.00 -6.39 7.34
C THR A 61 -8.81 -7.61 6.43
N TYR A 62 -8.18 -7.41 5.28
CA TYR A 62 -7.70 -8.49 4.43
C TYR A 62 -6.46 -9.13 5.03
N HIS A 63 -6.48 -10.44 5.22
CA HIS A 63 -5.35 -11.21 5.73
C HIS A 63 -4.74 -12.05 4.60
N PRO A 64 -3.64 -11.59 3.99
CA PRO A 64 -2.95 -12.35 2.95
C PRO A 64 -2.56 -13.74 3.47
N PRO A 65 -2.83 -14.82 2.70
CA PRO A 65 -2.43 -16.16 3.10
C PRO A 65 -0.92 -16.38 2.99
N VAL A 66 -0.24 -15.52 2.22
CA VAL A 66 1.19 -15.59 1.97
C VAL A 66 1.95 -14.67 2.92
N GLN A 67 3.12 -15.13 3.37
CA GLN A 67 4.02 -14.36 4.22
C GLN A 67 4.82 -13.34 3.39
N MET A 68 5.31 -12.29 4.04
CA MET A 68 6.26 -11.39 3.39
C MET A 68 7.58 -12.10 3.08
N LEU A 69 8.13 -11.82 1.91
CA LEU A 69 9.39 -12.34 1.41
C LEU A 69 10.44 -11.22 1.36
N THR A 70 11.70 -11.60 1.48
CA THR A 70 12.84 -10.67 1.44
C THR A 70 13.77 -11.07 0.32
N TYR A 71 14.14 -10.11 -0.52
CA TYR A 71 15.08 -10.29 -1.61
C TYR A 71 16.17 -9.22 -1.52
N SER A 72 17.43 -9.65 -1.63
CA SER A 72 18.58 -8.75 -1.72
C SER A 72 19.28 -8.95 -3.05
N GLY A 73 19.69 -7.85 -3.68
CA GLY A 73 20.31 -7.88 -5.00
C GLY A 73 21.25 -6.70 -5.23
N ASN A 74 21.90 -6.74 -6.39
CA ASN A 74 22.73 -5.65 -6.88
C ASN A 74 22.30 -5.27 -8.30
N TYR A 75 22.40 -3.98 -8.64
CA TYR A 75 22.11 -3.45 -9.96
C TYR A 75 23.20 -2.45 -10.36
N ILE A 76 23.74 -2.58 -11.57
CA ILE A 76 24.86 -1.76 -12.06
C ILE A 76 24.32 -0.77 -13.08
N ILE A 77 24.56 0.52 -12.84
CA ILE A 77 24.21 1.63 -13.73
C ILE A 77 25.48 2.06 -14.46
N GLY A 78 25.57 1.83 -15.77
CA GLY A 78 26.71 2.25 -16.59
C GLY A 78 27.23 1.22 -17.60
N SER A 79 26.88 -0.07 -17.46
CA SER A 79 27.34 -1.13 -18.38
C SER A 79 26.66 -1.12 -19.76
N SER A 80 25.58 -0.36 -19.94
CA SER A 80 24.68 -0.47 -21.09
C SER A 80 24.05 0.85 -21.54
N ILE A 81 24.52 2.00 -21.02
CA ILE A 81 24.05 3.30 -21.52
C ILE A 81 24.93 3.65 -22.72
N PRO A 82 24.38 3.75 -23.94
CA PRO A 82 25.17 4.18 -25.09
C PRO A 82 25.79 5.54 -24.78
N ASN A 83 27.07 5.72 -25.14
CA ASN A 83 27.84 6.97 -25.03
C ASN A 83 27.20 8.20 -25.73
N SER A 84 25.97 8.09 -26.23
CA SER A 84 25.30 9.04 -27.10
C SER A 84 24.12 9.80 -26.46
N SER A 85 23.79 9.60 -25.18
CA SER A 85 22.73 10.39 -24.53
C SER A 85 23.30 11.33 -23.46
N PRO A 86 23.40 12.65 -23.75
CA PRO A 86 23.87 13.62 -22.77
C PRO A 86 22.78 13.79 -21.70
N VAL A 87 23.16 13.60 -20.44
CA VAL A 87 22.35 13.83 -19.23
C VAL A 87 21.14 12.90 -19.11
N LEU A 88 21.35 11.70 -18.55
CA LEU A 88 20.23 10.96 -17.95
C LEU A 88 19.79 11.70 -16.69
N ASP A 89 18.55 12.20 -16.67
CA ASP A 89 17.93 12.71 -15.46
C ASP A 89 17.92 11.62 -14.37
N VAL A 90 18.18 12.02 -13.12
CA VAL A 90 18.12 11.16 -11.93
C VAL A 90 16.78 10.41 -11.87
N GLY A 91 15.69 11.03 -12.30
CA GLY A 91 14.39 10.38 -12.42
C GLY A 91 14.41 9.12 -13.29
N ASN A 92 15.11 9.17 -14.43
CA ASN A 92 15.25 8.02 -15.33
C ASN A 92 16.13 6.93 -14.71
N LEU A 93 17.21 7.30 -14.04
CA LEU A 93 18.09 6.35 -13.33
C LEU A 93 17.35 5.62 -12.20
N ILE A 94 16.52 6.34 -11.45
CA ILE A 94 15.65 5.74 -10.43
C ILE A 94 14.62 4.79 -11.08
N GLY A 95 14.10 5.13 -12.26
CA GLY A 95 13.25 4.25 -13.06
C GLY A 95 13.96 2.93 -13.39
N MET A 96 15.19 3.00 -13.91
CA MET A 96 16.00 1.81 -14.23
C MET A 96 16.27 0.93 -13.00
N ILE A 97 16.60 1.53 -11.85
CA ILE A 97 16.75 0.80 -10.58
C ILE A 97 15.44 0.09 -10.24
N THR A 98 14.30 0.79 -10.35
CA THR A 98 12.99 0.25 -10.01
C THR A 98 12.64 -0.95 -10.90
N ASP A 99 12.92 -0.87 -12.20
CA ASP A 99 12.68 -1.97 -13.15
C ASP A 99 13.61 -3.16 -12.88
N GLY A 100 14.89 -2.90 -12.60
CA GLY A 100 15.84 -3.95 -12.19
C GLY A 100 15.43 -4.67 -10.91
N VAL A 101 14.94 -3.94 -9.91
CA VAL A 101 14.39 -4.51 -8.66
C VAL A 101 13.12 -5.32 -8.95
N ASN A 102 12.20 -4.81 -9.76
CA ASN A 102 10.98 -5.53 -10.12
C ASN A 102 11.30 -6.85 -10.85
N MET A 103 12.29 -6.85 -11.76
CA MET A 103 12.77 -8.06 -12.42
C MET A 103 13.39 -9.04 -11.42
N GLY A 104 14.19 -8.56 -10.47
CA GLY A 104 14.75 -9.39 -9.40
C GLY A 104 13.67 -10.06 -8.55
N ILE A 105 12.63 -9.32 -8.16
CA ILE A 105 11.45 -9.86 -7.44
C ILE A 105 10.71 -10.90 -8.29
N HIS A 106 10.50 -10.62 -9.58
CA HIS A 106 9.86 -11.56 -10.50
C HIS A 106 10.59 -12.91 -10.52
N ASN A 107 11.91 -12.88 -10.74
CA ASN A 107 12.73 -14.08 -10.79
C ASN A 107 12.75 -14.80 -9.44
N ASP A 108 12.97 -14.07 -8.35
CA ASP A 108 12.97 -14.63 -6.99
C ASP A 108 11.65 -15.35 -6.67
N PHE A 109 10.52 -14.73 -7.01
CA PHE A 109 9.23 -15.35 -6.80
C PHE A 109 9.01 -16.59 -7.67
N HIS A 110 9.20 -16.49 -8.99
CA HIS A 110 8.85 -17.58 -9.91
C HIS A 110 9.84 -18.75 -9.87
N GLU A 111 11.12 -18.49 -9.59
CA GLU A 111 12.16 -19.52 -9.56
C GLU A 111 12.35 -20.13 -8.17
N LYS A 112 12.11 -19.37 -7.09
CA LYS A 112 12.41 -19.84 -5.72
C LYS A 112 11.19 -19.93 -4.81
N ALA A 113 10.22 -19.04 -4.93
CA ALA A 113 9.09 -19.01 -3.99
C ALA A 113 7.92 -19.88 -4.44
N LEU A 114 7.49 -19.71 -5.69
CA LEU A 114 6.35 -20.40 -6.27
C LEU A 114 6.66 -21.88 -6.50
N GLY A 115 5.78 -22.76 -6.03
CA GLY A 115 5.96 -24.21 -6.12
C GLY A 115 6.84 -24.80 -5.01
N HIS A 116 7.71 -24.00 -4.38
CA HIS A 116 8.56 -24.46 -3.27
C HIS A 116 7.99 -24.07 -1.90
N TYR A 117 7.76 -22.77 -1.68
CA TYR A 117 7.26 -22.23 -0.40
C TYR A 117 5.83 -21.72 -0.49
N ILE A 118 5.38 -21.40 -1.71
CA ILE A 118 4.02 -20.94 -1.99
C ILE A 118 3.39 -21.92 -2.96
N ARG A 119 2.25 -22.49 -2.56
CA ARG A 119 1.51 -23.41 -3.43
C ARG A 119 1.07 -22.69 -4.69
N ARG A 120 1.43 -23.23 -5.85
CA ARG A 120 0.96 -22.73 -7.14
C ARG A 120 -0.55 -22.96 -7.27
N PRO A 121 -1.34 -21.92 -7.62
CA PRO A 121 -2.75 -22.10 -7.93
C PRO A 121 -2.96 -23.05 -9.10
N GLN A 122 -4.13 -23.68 -9.13
CA GLN A 122 -4.60 -24.37 -10.32
C GLN A 122 -5.23 -23.33 -11.27
N GLY A 123 -4.89 -23.38 -12.56
CA GLY A 123 -5.42 -22.45 -13.55
C GLY A 123 -4.65 -21.15 -13.70
N VAL A 124 -5.29 -20.17 -14.36
CA VAL A 124 -4.71 -18.84 -14.63
C VAL A 124 -4.80 -17.98 -13.38
N PHE A 125 -3.72 -17.27 -13.08
CA PHE A 125 -3.67 -16.32 -11.96
C PHE A 125 -2.83 -15.11 -12.34
N ASP A 126 -3.12 -14.00 -11.68
CA ASP A 126 -2.30 -12.80 -11.67
C ASP A 126 -1.58 -12.67 -10.33
N VAL A 127 -0.46 -11.97 -10.32
CA VAL A 127 0.28 -11.71 -9.07
C VAL A 127 0.47 -10.22 -8.90
N VAL A 128 0.02 -9.71 -7.76
CA VAL A 128 0.32 -8.36 -7.32
C VAL A 128 1.47 -8.41 -6.31
N PHE A 129 2.66 -8.02 -6.74
CA PHE A 129 3.81 -7.83 -5.87
C PHE A 129 3.72 -6.49 -5.17
N LEU A 130 3.28 -6.54 -3.91
CA LEU A 130 3.24 -5.37 -3.05
C LEU A 130 4.59 -5.19 -2.36
N LYS A 131 5.39 -4.23 -2.84
CA LYS A 131 6.64 -3.82 -2.19
C LYS A 131 6.29 -3.10 -0.89
N THR A 132 6.62 -3.72 0.24
CA THR A 132 6.29 -3.18 1.57
C THR A 132 7.44 -2.35 2.13
N PHE A 133 8.68 -2.66 1.75
CA PHE A 133 9.87 -1.93 2.18
C PHE A 133 10.98 -2.02 1.15
N PHE A 134 11.75 -0.94 0.99
CA PHE A 134 12.94 -0.88 0.16
C PHE A 134 14.05 -0.11 0.89
N GLU A 135 15.21 -0.75 1.03
CA GLU A 135 16.45 -0.10 1.44
C GLU A 135 17.53 -0.40 0.40
N GLY A 136 18.13 0.65 -0.15
CA GLY A 136 19.23 0.56 -1.09
C GLY A 136 20.37 1.49 -0.72
N ARG A 137 21.55 1.16 -1.24
CA ARG A 137 22.75 1.98 -1.17
C ARG A 137 23.37 2.07 -2.55
N VAL A 138 23.60 3.31 -2.97
CA VAL A 138 24.31 3.68 -4.17
C VAL A 138 25.76 3.95 -3.80
N TYR A 139 26.70 3.41 -4.58
CA TYR A 139 28.13 3.66 -4.45
C TYR A 139 28.80 3.61 -5.82
N GLU A 140 29.86 4.39 -5.99
CA GLU A 140 30.67 4.38 -7.21
C GLU A 140 31.46 3.08 -7.32
N ASP A 141 31.59 2.56 -8.53
CA ASP A 141 32.59 1.53 -8.82
C ASP A 141 33.96 2.20 -9.00
N PRO A 142 34.97 1.90 -8.17
CA PRO A 142 36.27 2.55 -8.26
C PRO A 142 37.07 2.18 -9.51
N HIS A 143 36.62 1.18 -10.29
CA HIS A 143 37.36 0.66 -11.45
C HIS A 143 36.67 0.90 -12.80
N VAL A 144 35.41 1.35 -12.78
CA VAL A 144 34.59 1.58 -13.98
C VAL A 144 33.77 2.84 -13.76
N ASN A 145 33.58 3.70 -14.76
CA ASN A 145 32.65 4.84 -14.71
C ASN A 145 31.19 4.36 -14.62
N SER A 146 30.84 3.75 -13.50
CA SER A 146 29.56 3.12 -13.23
C SER A 146 29.21 3.26 -11.77
N VAL A 147 27.92 3.17 -11.48
CA VAL A 147 27.38 3.26 -10.14
C VAL A 147 26.66 1.97 -9.81
N ASN A 148 27.02 1.39 -8.68
CA ASN A 148 26.44 0.17 -8.16
C ASN A 148 25.34 0.50 -7.15
N VAL A 149 24.24 -0.24 -7.24
CA VAL A 149 23.11 -0.16 -6.32
C VAL A 149 22.94 -1.51 -5.66
N SER A 150 23.34 -1.61 -4.39
CA SER A 150 23.01 -2.76 -3.54
C SER A 150 21.72 -2.49 -2.81
N TYR A 151 20.80 -3.46 -2.80
CA TYR A 151 19.48 -3.25 -2.21
C TYR A 151 18.94 -4.48 -1.51
N ASN A 152 18.02 -4.22 -0.59
CA ASN A 152 17.16 -5.16 0.09
C ASN A 152 15.71 -4.69 -0.05
N VAL A 153 14.84 -5.58 -0.52
CA VAL A 153 13.41 -5.32 -0.69
C VAL A 153 12.61 -6.37 0.07
N ILE A 154 11.59 -5.91 0.80
CA ILE A 154 10.56 -6.77 1.37
C ILE A 154 9.32 -6.62 0.49
N TYR A 155 8.79 -7.74 0.02
CA TYR A 155 7.62 -7.76 -0.82
C TYR A 155 6.61 -8.82 -0.34
N LEU A 156 5.34 -8.56 -0.61
CA LEU A 156 4.24 -9.46 -0.35
C LEU A 156 3.58 -9.82 -1.68
N PRO A 157 3.67 -11.07 -2.14
CA PRO A 157 2.94 -11.50 -3.33
C PRO A 157 1.47 -11.77 -2.95
N LEU A 158 0.56 -11.07 -3.63
CA LEU A 158 -0.87 -11.35 -3.57
C LEU A 158 -1.24 -12.10 -4.85
N ILE A 159 -1.60 -13.36 -4.71
CA ILE A 159 -2.01 -14.20 -5.84
C ILE A 159 -3.51 -14.01 -6.02
N ILE A 160 -3.90 -13.47 -7.18
CA ILE A 160 -5.29 -13.15 -7.51
C ILE A 160 -5.77 -14.18 -8.53
N THR A 161 -6.61 -15.09 -8.06
CA THR A 161 -7.36 -16.03 -8.89
C THR A 161 -8.80 -15.57 -9.03
N GLN A 162 -9.56 -16.21 -9.92
CA GLN A 162 -10.99 -15.98 -10.02
C GLN A 162 -11.71 -16.30 -8.69
N GLU A 163 -11.30 -17.38 -7.99
CA GLU A 163 -11.91 -17.75 -6.71
C GLU A 163 -11.68 -16.68 -5.64
N VAL A 164 -10.45 -16.14 -5.53
CA VAL A 164 -10.14 -15.04 -4.60
C VAL A 164 -10.94 -13.80 -4.95
N TRP A 165 -11.08 -13.48 -6.24
CA TRP A 165 -11.85 -12.33 -6.68
C TRP A 165 -13.34 -12.45 -6.31
N ASP A 166 -13.91 -13.64 -6.50
CA ASP A 166 -15.32 -13.94 -6.21
C ASP A 166 -15.61 -14.08 -4.71
N GLU A 167 -14.63 -14.52 -3.91
CA GLU A 167 -14.72 -14.55 -2.44
C GLU A 167 -15.06 -13.16 -1.88
N TYR A 168 -14.52 -12.11 -2.50
CA TYR A 168 -14.79 -10.72 -2.16
C TYR A 168 -15.88 -10.08 -3.05
N GLY A 169 -16.71 -10.90 -3.69
CA GLY A 169 -17.84 -10.47 -4.51
C GLY A 169 -17.47 -9.58 -5.70
N GLY A 170 -16.22 -9.65 -6.17
CA GLY A 170 -15.69 -8.79 -7.23
C GLY A 170 -15.63 -7.30 -6.89
N CYS A 171 -15.67 -6.95 -5.61
CA CYS A 171 -15.65 -5.56 -5.15
C CYS A 171 -14.24 -5.08 -4.79
N CYS A 172 -13.31 -5.96 -4.45
CA CYS A 172 -11.97 -5.57 -3.96
C CYS A 172 -10.98 -5.39 -5.11
N ASP A 173 -10.50 -4.18 -5.35
CA ASP A 173 -9.53 -3.89 -6.41
C ASP A 173 -8.09 -4.11 -5.96
N PHE A 174 -7.66 -5.37 -5.94
CA PHE A 174 -6.29 -5.76 -5.61
C PHE A 174 -5.22 -5.10 -6.51
N PHE A 175 -5.59 -4.62 -7.70
CA PHE A 175 -4.70 -3.96 -8.66
C PHE A 175 -4.65 -2.44 -8.51
N SER A 176 -5.28 -1.90 -7.47
CA SER A 176 -5.31 -0.47 -7.15
C SER A 176 -4.89 -0.18 -5.70
N ILE A 177 -4.19 -1.11 -5.05
CA ILE A 177 -3.73 -0.96 -3.66
C ILE A 177 -3.03 0.38 -3.45
N ARG A 178 -3.38 1.04 -2.34
CA ARG A 178 -2.86 2.35 -1.94
C ARG A 178 -2.24 2.26 -0.56
N TYR A 179 -1.17 3.00 -0.38
CA TYR A 179 -0.66 3.31 0.94
C TYR A 179 -1.29 4.60 1.43
N LEU A 180 -1.87 4.60 2.63
CA LEU A 180 -2.43 5.78 3.28
C LEU A 180 -1.86 5.89 4.69
N ARG A 181 -1.52 7.11 5.11
CA ARG A 181 -1.22 7.41 6.51
C ARG A 181 -2.50 7.68 7.28
N GLN A 182 -2.44 7.52 8.60
CA GLN A 182 -3.52 7.96 9.48
C GLN A 182 -3.92 9.43 9.23
N THR A 183 -2.94 10.31 8.98
CA THR A 183 -3.19 11.72 8.66
C THR A 183 -3.99 11.91 7.37
N ASP A 184 -3.75 11.06 6.37
CA ASP A 184 -4.38 11.16 5.05
C ASP A 184 -5.87 10.77 5.16
N ILE A 185 -6.16 9.78 6.02
CA ILE A 185 -7.51 9.34 6.38
C ILE A 185 -8.27 10.49 7.07
N VAL A 186 -7.67 11.09 8.10
CA VAL A 186 -8.28 12.18 8.88
C VAL A 186 -8.51 13.44 8.05
N ARG A 187 -7.54 13.83 7.21
CA ARG A 187 -7.62 15.05 6.39
C ARG A 187 -8.44 14.90 5.12
N SER A 188 -9.04 13.73 4.89
CA SER A 188 -9.77 13.43 3.65
C SER A 188 -8.93 13.57 2.38
N GLU A 189 -7.59 13.50 2.48
CA GLU A 189 -6.70 13.56 1.31
C GLU A 189 -6.89 12.35 0.40
N TRP A 190 -7.35 11.23 0.98
CA TRP A 190 -7.77 10.04 0.26
C TRP A 190 -8.85 10.32 -0.79
N LYS A 191 -9.67 11.37 -0.67
CA LYS A 191 -10.68 11.73 -1.69
C LYS A 191 -10.06 12.13 -3.02
N ARG A 192 -8.83 12.65 -3.01
CA ARG A 192 -8.10 13.01 -4.24
C ARG A 192 -7.54 11.77 -4.93
N SER A 193 -7.28 10.69 -4.17
CA SER A 193 -6.63 9.47 -4.66
C SER A 193 -7.57 8.30 -4.90
N LEU A 194 -8.75 8.28 -4.26
CA LEU A 194 -9.84 7.35 -4.52
C LEU A 194 -10.85 7.97 -5.49
N SER A 195 -10.94 7.36 -6.67
CA SER A 195 -11.99 7.66 -7.64
C SER A 195 -13.39 7.46 -7.05
N GLY A 196 -14.35 8.26 -7.50
CA GLY A 196 -15.76 8.15 -7.11
C GLY A 196 -16.44 6.83 -7.46
N LYS A 197 -15.74 5.88 -8.12
CA LYS A 197 -16.21 4.50 -8.35
C LYS A 197 -16.04 3.57 -7.13
N TYR A 198 -15.28 4.01 -6.12
CA TYR A 198 -15.07 3.26 -4.88
C TYR A 198 -16.03 3.73 -3.79
N THR A 199 -16.46 2.82 -2.92
CA THR A 199 -17.32 3.10 -1.76
C THR A 199 -16.55 3.12 -0.44
N GLY A 200 -15.32 2.61 -0.43
CA GLY A 200 -14.53 2.48 0.76
C GLY A 200 -13.19 1.83 0.51
N ILE A 201 -12.53 1.44 1.61
CA ILE A 201 -11.24 0.79 1.62
C ILE A 201 -11.23 -0.39 2.57
N MET A 202 -10.49 -1.43 2.21
CA MET A 202 -10.21 -2.60 3.03
C MET A 202 -8.75 -2.54 3.48
N PRO A 203 -8.45 -2.44 4.78
CA PRO A 203 -7.07 -2.49 5.27
C PRO A 203 -6.42 -3.83 4.90
N LEU A 204 -5.16 -3.79 4.48
CA LEU A 204 -4.36 -4.98 4.26
C LEU A 204 -3.53 -5.26 5.51
N PHE A 205 -3.62 -6.47 6.04
CA PHE A 205 -2.81 -6.90 7.17
C PHE A 205 -1.36 -7.08 6.73
N GLU A 206 -0.52 -6.15 7.14
CA GLU A 206 0.92 -6.26 7.03
C GLU A 206 1.45 -6.77 8.37
N ARG A 207 2.00 -7.98 8.42
CA ARG A 207 2.66 -8.50 9.63
C ARG A 207 4.02 -7.83 9.83
N MET A 208 4.04 -6.52 10.02
CA MET A 208 5.26 -5.73 10.13
C MET A 208 6.04 -6.05 11.40
N LYS A 209 7.33 -6.35 11.25
CA LYS A 209 8.31 -6.43 12.35
C LYS A 209 9.13 -5.15 12.49
N TYR A 210 9.13 -4.25 11.49
CA TYR A 210 10.15 -3.21 11.35
C TYR A 210 9.54 -1.88 10.90
N SER A 211 9.03 -1.08 11.84
CA SER A 211 9.01 0.40 11.80
C SER A 211 7.97 0.97 12.76
N ASN A 212 8.18 2.20 13.22
CA ASN A 212 7.15 3.03 13.86
C ASN A 212 6.25 3.70 12.81
N ASP A 213 6.02 3.05 11.67
CA ASP A 213 5.24 3.64 10.60
C ASP A 213 3.76 3.75 11.01
N VAL A 214 3.17 4.90 10.75
CA VAL A 214 1.80 5.28 11.10
C VAL A 214 0.85 5.19 9.90
N GLY A 215 1.26 4.49 8.84
CA GLY A 215 0.45 4.18 7.67
C GLY A 215 0.34 2.69 7.39
N GLY A 216 -0.45 2.36 6.37
CA GLY A 216 -0.66 0.99 5.93
C GLY A 216 -1.17 0.92 4.50
N PHE A 217 -1.18 -0.29 3.94
CA PHE A 217 -1.81 -0.54 2.65
C PHE A 217 -3.30 -0.81 2.78
N PHE A 218 -4.03 -0.37 1.77
CA PHE A 218 -5.47 -0.46 1.67
C PHE A 218 -5.86 -0.88 0.25
N ILE A 219 -6.78 -1.82 0.15
CA ILE A 219 -7.41 -2.28 -1.09
C ILE A 219 -8.68 -1.43 -1.29
N PRO A 220 -8.78 -0.63 -2.37
CA PRO A 220 -10.02 0.08 -2.69
C PRO A 220 -11.18 -0.89 -2.94
N VAL A 221 -12.37 -0.54 -2.46
CA VAL A 221 -13.59 -1.36 -2.61
C VAL A 221 -14.56 -0.64 -3.55
N TYR A 222 -14.93 -1.28 -4.65
CA TYR A 222 -15.87 -0.78 -5.65
C TYR A 222 -17.28 -0.59 -5.06
N GLN A 223 -18.01 0.40 -5.58
CA GLN A 223 -19.44 0.56 -5.30
C GLN A 223 -20.28 -0.58 -5.88
N THR A 224 -19.87 -1.12 -7.03
CA THR A 224 -20.54 -2.21 -7.73
C THR A 224 -19.54 -3.30 -8.11
N PRO A 225 -19.92 -4.59 -8.01
CA PRO A 225 -19.08 -5.70 -8.42
C PRO A 225 -18.54 -5.53 -9.85
N LYS A 226 -17.31 -5.98 -10.07
CA LYS A 226 -16.66 -6.05 -11.38
C LYS A 226 -16.24 -7.48 -11.67
N LYS A 227 -16.30 -7.88 -12.93
CA LYS A 227 -15.65 -9.13 -13.36
C LYS A 227 -14.14 -8.94 -13.38
N LEU A 228 -13.40 -10.00 -13.06
CA LEU A 228 -11.94 -9.97 -13.06
C LEU A 228 -11.40 -9.68 -14.47
N GLU A 229 -11.95 -10.34 -15.48
CA GLU A 229 -11.59 -10.15 -16.90
C GLU A 229 -11.73 -8.69 -17.34
N ASP A 230 -12.92 -8.09 -17.14
CA ASP A 230 -13.17 -6.67 -17.45
C ASP A 230 -12.18 -5.74 -16.73
N ARG A 231 -11.84 -6.06 -15.47
CA ARG A 231 -10.89 -5.27 -14.69
C ARG A 231 -9.50 -5.34 -15.30
N LEU A 232 -9.08 -6.53 -15.69
CA LEU A 232 -7.77 -6.88 -16.24
C LEU A 232 -7.54 -6.32 -17.64
N GLU A 233 -8.59 -6.17 -18.45
CA GLU A 233 -8.56 -5.56 -19.79
C GLU A 233 -8.54 -4.02 -19.77
N GLY A 234 -8.79 -3.40 -18.61
CA GLY A 234 -8.77 -1.95 -18.46
C GLY A 234 -7.42 -1.32 -18.86
N THR A 235 -7.46 -0.29 -19.69
CA THR A 235 -6.30 0.44 -20.24
C THR A 235 -5.34 0.95 -19.16
N ASP A 236 -5.86 1.36 -18.01
CA ASP A 236 -5.08 1.83 -16.86
C ASP A 236 -4.24 0.72 -16.19
N LEU A 237 -4.62 -0.55 -16.34
CA LEU A 237 -3.84 -1.69 -15.85
C LEU A 237 -2.86 -2.23 -16.86
N GLY A 238 -3.16 -2.14 -18.16
CA GLY A 238 -2.22 -2.54 -19.20
C GLY A 238 -0.86 -1.86 -19.02
N LYS A 239 -0.86 -0.58 -18.62
CA LYS A 239 0.37 0.18 -18.31
C LYS A 239 1.09 -0.23 -17.02
N LYS A 240 0.40 -0.95 -16.12
CA LYS A 240 0.95 -1.41 -14.83
C LYS A 240 1.37 -2.88 -14.84
N ARG A 241 0.97 -3.64 -15.85
CA ARG A 241 1.46 -5.00 -16.04
C ARG A 241 2.95 -4.93 -16.38
N SER A 242 3.73 -5.76 -15.71
CA SER A 242 5.14 -5.94 -15.99
C SER A 242 5.43 -7.43 -15.96
N PHE A 243 6.20 -7.93 -16.93
CA PHE A 243 6.56 -9.35 -17.01
C PHE A 243 5.33 -10.28 -17.01
N GLY A 244 4.46 -10.16 -18.03
CA GLY A 244 3.26 -10.99 -18.17
C GLY A 244 2.13 -10.58 -17.21
N ASN A 245 1.66 -11.53 -16.39
CA ASN A 245 0.52 -11.37 -15.46
C ASN A 245 0.94 -10.83 -14.07
N ASN A 246 2.07 -10.12 -13.99
CA ASN A 246 2.55 -9.57 -12.73
C ASN A 246 2.34 -8.05 -12.67
N PHE A 247 2.03 -7.56 -11.48
CA PHE A 247 1.82 -6.15 -11.18
C PHE A 247 2.72 -5.75 -10.02
N PHE A 248 3.43 -4.63 -10.16
CA PHE A 248 4.31 -4.13 -9.10
C PHE A 248 3.70 -2.89 -8.47
N MET A 249 3.47 -2.94 -7.17
CA MET A 249 2.85 -1.86 -6.42
C MET A 249 3.59 -1.61 -5.11
N GLY A 250 3.13 -0.61 -4.36
CA GLY A 250 3.61 -0.33 -3.03
C GLY A 250 4.68 0.76 -3.04
N VAL A 251 5.69 0.61 -2.19
CA VAL A 251 6.69 1.64 -1.98
C VAL A 251 7.52 1.89 -3.24
N GLY A 252 7.84 3.16 -3.45
CA GLY A 252 8.54 3.68 -4.61
C GLY A 252 9.08 5.09 -4.28
N PRO A 253 9.71 5.76 -5.25
CA PRO A 253 10.46 7.00 -5.02
C PRO A 253 9.61 8.15 -4.47
N THR A 254 8.30 8.13 -4.75
CA THR A 254 7.32 9.13 -4.31
C THR A 254 6.84 8.89 -2.87
N TYR A 255 7.08 7.72 -2.30
CA TYR A 255 6.72 7.38 -0.93
C TYR A 255 7.83 7.80 0.03
N LYS A 256 7.48 8.41 1.17
CA LYS A 256 8.45 9.04 2.08
C LYS A 256 9.51 8.05 2.62
N LYS A 257 10.60 8.65 3.11
CA LYS A 257 11.82 8.07 3.72
C LYS A 257 11.66 6.87 4.66
N GLU A 258 10.47 6.60 5.21
CA GLU A 258 10.25 5.55 6.22
C GLU A 258 10.24 4.14 5.64
N ARG A 259 9.74 3.96 4.40
CA ARG A 259 9.67 2.65 3.74
C ARG A 259 10.40 2.57 2.39
N PHE A 260 10.83 3.70 1.85
CA PHE A 260 11.74 3.75 0.70
C PHE A 260 12.96 4.59 1.07
N CYS A 261 14.12 3.93 1.15
CA CYS A 261 15.39 4.56 1.47
C CYS A 261 16.42 4.17 0.40
N LEU A 262 16.98 5.16 -0.31
CA LEU A 262 18.08 4.94 -1.24
C LEU A 262 19.25 5.85 -0.82
N LYS A 263 20.15 5.32 0.01
CA LYS A 263 21.32 6.05 0.52
C LYS A 263 22.32 6.29 -0.60
N GLY A 264 22.95 7.46 -0.63
CA GLY A 264 23.93 7.80 -1.67
C GLY A 264 23.30 8.14 -3.02
N SER A 265 21.97 8.38 -3.09
CA SER A 265 21.28 8.74 -4.34
C SER A 265 21.86 9.98 -5.02
N ASP A 266 22.56 10.84 -4.29
CA ASP A 266 23.25 12.01 -4.86
C ASP A 266 24.34 11.61 -5.86
N LEU A 267 24.95 10.42 -5.71
CA LEU A 267 25.92 9.87 -6.65
C LEU A 267 25.31 9.57 -8.02
N LEU A 268 23.97 9.42 -8.11
CA LEU A 268 23.28 9.26 -9.39
C LEU A 268 23.37 10.51 -10.27
N ARG A 269 23.60 11.69 -9.67
CA ARG A 269 23.83 12.94 -10.43
C ARG A 269 25.20 13.01 -11.07
N ASN A 270 26.14 12.21 -10.56
CA ASN A 270 27.53 12.15 -11.00
C ASN A 270 27.78 10.91 -11.88
N VAL A 271 26.73 10.15 -12.23
CA VAL A 271 26.79 9.24 -13.36
C VAL A 271 26.91 10.16 -14.57
N TYR A 272 28.12 10.27 -15.12
CA TYR A 272 28.68 11.25 -16.07
C TYR A 272 29.56 12.33 -15.44
#